data_AF-A0A315XX05-F1
#
_entry.id   AF-A0A315XX05-F1
#
_cell.length_a   1.000
_cell.length_b   1.000
_cell.length_c   1.000
_cell.angle_alpha   90.00
_cell.angle_beta   90.00
_cell.angle_gamma   90.00
#
_symmetry.space_group_name_H-M   'P 1'
#
loop_
_entity.id
_entity.type
_entity.pdbx_description
1 polymer ?
#
loop_
_entity_poly.entity_id
_entity_poly.type
_entity_poly.pdbx_seq_one_letter_code
_entity_poly.pdbx_strand_id
1 'polypeptide(L)'
;LLAIYSGYRRSEMLGLEWKDIDFENNIIHVRRTSQYTAEKGIYTDTTKTRKSKRVSKMPVSIMNLLRQFKAEQDTEAKQLGTKWEDHDRLFTKWNGAPMNPQTPFEWLKGYCERIGVPFKNIHSLRHLHASLLIFEGVDVVAVSSDMGHSVVGTTLNLYSHMFQEAKARNCDAISNALSFTNDIGTEEESPAEDDTEAETEQQALAL
;
A
#
# COMPACT_ATOMS: atom_id res chain seq x y z
N LEU A 1 8.94 0.19 3.48
CA LEU A 1 8.56 0.08 2.04
C LEU A 1 7.92 -1.26 1.72
N LEU A 2 8.62 -2.39 1.85
CA LEU A 2 8.05 -3.71 1.53
C LEU A 2 6.69 -3.97 2.21
N ALA A 3 6.52 -3.63 3.49
CA ALA A 3 5.24 -3.76 4.20
C ALA A 3 4.07 -3.01 3.54
N ILE A 4 4.34 -1.81 2.99
CA ILE A 4 3.32 -0.94 2.38
C ILE A 4 2.97 -1.42 0.97
N TYR A 5 3.92 -1.95 0.21
CA TYR A 5 3.69 -2.42 -1.17
C TYR A 5 3.11 -3.83 -1.25
N SER A 6 3.39 -4.66 -0.24
CA SER A 6 3.01 -6.07 -0.23
C SER A 6 1.77 -6.35 0.61
N GLY A 7 1.45 -5.46 1.57
CA GLY A 7 0.43 -5.70 2.58
C GLY A 7 0.74 -6.86 3.52
N TYR A 8 1.96 -7.41 3.57
CA TYR A 8 2.24 -8.64 4.32
C TYR A 8 2.12 -8.47 5.84
N ARG A 9 1.68 -9.52 6.55
CA ARG A 9 1.72 -9.54 8.02
C ARG A 9 3.17 -9.54 8.48
N ARG A 10 3.43 -8.95 9.65
CA ARG A 10 4.77 -8.90 10.25
C ARG A 10 5.45 -10.28 10.30
N SER A 11 4.74 -11.31 10.76
CA SER A 11 5.30 -12.66 10.86
C SER A 11 5.61 -13.27 9.49
N GLU A 12 4.83 -12.96 8.45
CA GLU A 12 5.10 -13.39 7.08
C GLU A 12 6.34 -12.69 6.52
N MET A 13 6.47 -11.38 6.72
CA MET A 13 7.65 -10.63 6.31
C MET A 13 8.93 -11.18 6.93
N LEU A 14 8.92 -11.42 8.25
CA LEU A 14 10.07 -11.99 8.96
C LEU A 14 10.33 -13.47 8.64
N GLY A 15 9.35 -14.14 8.02
CA GLY A 15 9.50 -15.51 7.51
C GLY A 15 10.06 -15.59 6.10
N LEU A 16 10.19 -14.47 5.38
CA LEU A 16 10.74 -14.44 4.03
C LEU A 16 12.20 -14.90 4.00
N GLU A 17 12.52 -15.66 2.98
CA GLU A 17 13.86 -16.11 2.65
C GLU A 17 14.25 -15.59 1.26
N TRP A 18 15.55 -15.43 0.99
CA TRP A 18 15.99 -14.93 -0.32
C TRP A 18 15.55 -15.83 -1.47
N LYS A 19 15.49 -17.16 -1.25
CA LYS A 19 14.94 -18.11 -2.22
C LYS A 19 13.44 -17.95 -2.52
N ASP A 20 12.71 -17.16 -1.73
CA ASP A 20 11.31 -16.86 -2.02
C ASP A 20 11.14 -15.69 -3.00
N ILE A 21 12.22 -14.97 -3.32
CA ILE A 21 12.21 -13.79 -4.17
C ILE A 21 12.65 -14.20 -5.58
N ASP A 22 11.70 -14.16 -6.51
CA ASP A 22 11.97 -14.33 -7.93
C ASP A 22 12.25 -12.95 -8.55
N PHE A 23 13.54 -12.66 -8.72
CA PHE A 23 14.04 -11.41 -9.27
C PHE A 23 13.84 -11.28 -10.78
N GLU A 24 13.59 -12.38 -11.50
CA GLU A 24 13.39 -12.38 -12.95
C GLU A 24 11.95 -11.97 -13.26
N ASN A 25 10.98 -12.57 -12.55
CA ASN A 25 9.56 -12.32 -12.75
C ASN A 25 9.00 -11.19 -11.87
N ASN A 26 9.83 -10.63 -10.97
CA ASN A 26 9.48 -9.63 -9.95
C ASN A 26 8.37 -10.12 -9.02
N ILE A 27 8.55 -11.31 -8.45
CA ILE A 27 7.55 -12.00 -7.64
C ILE A 27 8.12 -12.36 -6.27
N ILE A 28 7.30 -12.22 -5.22
CA ILE A 28 7.62 -12.71 -3.88
C ILE A 28 6.63 -13.80 -3.47
N HIS A 29 7.16 -14.93 -3.01
CA HIS A 29 6.40 -16.06 -2.51
C HIS A 29 6.33 -16.08 -0.98
N VAL A 30 5.14 -15.88 -0.41
CA VAL A 30 4.96 -16.04 1.04
C VAL A 30 4.70 -17.50 1.34
N ARG A 31 5.68 -18.19 1.94
CA ARG A 31 5.63 -19.65 2.19
C ARG A 31 5.58 -20.03 3.66
N ARG A 32 6.03 -19.16 4.55
CA ARG A 32 6.17 -19.42 5.99
C ARG A 32 6.00 -18.16 6.80
N THR A 33 5.80 -18.32 8.10
CA THR A 33 5.78 -17.22 9.08
C THR A 33 6.86 -17.45 10.12
N SER A 34 7.48 -16.37 10.59
CA SER A 34 8.40 -16.38 11.72
C SER A 34 7.63 -16.06 13.01
N GLN A 35 7.78 -16.93 14.01
CA GLN A 35 7.14 -16.86 15.32
C GLN A 35 8.18 -16.97 16.43
N TYR A 36 7.79 -16.61 17.65
CA TYR A 36 8.64 -16.69 18.83
C TYR A 36 7.88 -17.34 19.99
N THR A 37 8.55 -18.23 20.70
CA THR A 37 8.12 -18.78 21.99
C THR A 37 9.30 -18.85 22.94
N ALA A 38 9.08 -18.71 24.25
CA ALA A 38 10.15 -18.79 25.23
C ALA A 38 10.92 -20.13 25.17
N GLU A 39 10.23 -21.23 24.86
CA GLU A 39 10.81 -22.58 24.80
C GLU A 39 11.64 -22.82 23.52
N LYS A 40 11.14 -22.41 22.35
CA LYS A 40 11.77 -22.71 21.05
C LYS A 40 12.59 -21.57 20.46
N GLY A 41 12.62 -20.41 21.11
CA GLY A 41 13.15 -19.20 20.51
C GLY A 41 12.39 -18.82 19.23
N ILE A 42 13.12 -18.32 18.23
CA ILE A 42 12.56 -17.94 16.93
C ILE A 42 12.48 -19.18 16.05
N TYR A 43 11.28 -19.50 15.58
CA TYR A 43 11.05 -20.65 14.70
C TYR A 43 10.11 -20.25 13.56
N THR A 44 10.16 -21.03 12.48
CA THR A 44 9.20 -20.89 11.39
C THR A 44 8.07 -21.88 11.50
N ASP A 45 6.87 -21.41 11.21
CA ASP A 45 5.73 -22.28 10.96
C ASP A 45 5.36 -22.19 9.47
N THR A 46 4.87 -23.30 8.93
CA THR A 46 4.28 -23.26 7.60
C THR A 46 2.97 -22.49 7.67
N THR A 47 2.66 -21.74 6.63
CA THR A 47 1.36 -21.08 6.53
C THR A 47 0.28 -22.16 6.55
N LYS A 48 -0.48 -22.27 7.67
CA LYS A 48 -1.35 -23.41 8.04
C LYS A 48 -2.46 -23.79 7.04
N THR A 49 -2.58 -23.12 5.89
CA THR A 49 -3.55 -23.43 4.83
C THR A 49 -3.01 -23.13 3.43
N ARG A 50 -3.50 -23.84 2.41
CA ARG A 50 -3.21 -23.59 0.97
C ARG A 50 -3.54 -22.14 0.57
N LYS A 51 -4.55 -21.52 1.20
CA LYS A 51 -4.93 -20.10 1.05
C LYS A 51 -3.90 -19.10 1.57
N SER A 52 -3.02 -19.51 2.48
CA SER A 52 -2.03 -18.63 3.10
C SER A 52 -0.68 -18.62 2.37
N LYS A 53 -0.49 -19.51 1.38
CA LYS A 53 0.60 -19.39 0.40
C LYS A 53 0.15 -18.42 -0.68
N ARG A 54 0.66 -17.19 -0.63
CA ARG A 54 0.36 -16.16 -1.62
C ARG A 54 1.58 -15.77 -2.42
N VAL A 55 1.31 -15.26 -3.61
CA VAL A 55 2.30 -14.81 -4.58
C VAL A 55 1.93 -13.39 -4.92
N SER A 56 2.84 -12.44 -4.73
CA SER A 56 2.59 -11.04 -5.08
C SER A 56 3.63 -10.57 -6.07
N LYS A 57 3.16 -9.94 -7.14
CA LYS A 57 4.02 -9.22 -8.08
C LYS A 57 4.40 -7.88 -7.46
N MET A 58 5.68 -7.55 -7.54
CA MET A 58 6.24 -6.33 -6.94
C MET A 58 6.71 -5.38 -8.04
N PRO A 59 6.62 -4.06 -7.80
CA PRO A 59 7.25 -3.08 -8.68
C PRO A 59 8.76 -3.31 -8.77
N VAL A 60 9.32 -3.03 -9.95
CA VAL A 60 10.77 -3.17 -10.21
C VAL A 60 11.61 -2.35 -9.23
N SER A 61 11.10 -1.18 -8.80
CA SER A 61 11.76 -0.34 -7.78
C SER A 61 11.94 -1.06 -6.44
N ILE A 62 10.96 -1.84 -5.99
CA ILE A 62 11.05 -2.65 -4.77
C ILE A 62 12.02 -3.82 -4.96
N MET A 63 12.01 -4.45 -6.13
CA MET A 63 12.94 -5.54 -6.44
C MET A 63 14.39 -5.06 -6.53
N ASN A 64 14.62 -3.85 -7.04
CA ASN A 64 15.94 -3.20 -7.02
C ASN A 64 16.40 -2.90 -5.60
N LEU A 65 15.51 -2.38 -4.74
CA LEU A 65 15.82 -2.16 -3.33
C LEU A 65 16.20 -3.48 -2.62
N LEU A 66 15.50 -4.57 -2.92
CA LEU A 66 15.84 -5.90 -2.39
C LEU A 66 17.19 -6.42 -2.88
N ARG A 67 17.56 -6.17 -4.15
CA ARG A 67 18.90 -6.49 -4.67
C ARG A 67 19.99 -5.73 -3.93
N GLN A 68 19.79 -4.43 -3.74
CA GLN A 68 20.73 -3.59 -2.99
C GLN A 68 20.87 -4.10 -1.55
N PHE A 69 19.75 -4.36 -0.88
CA PHE A 69 19.74 -4.87 0.48
C PHE A 69 20.45 -6.22 0.61
N LYS A 70 20.28 -7.12 -0.38
CA LYS A 70 21.03 -8.38 -0.43
C LYS A 70 22.54 -8.16 -0.54
N ALA A 71 22.97 -7.24 -1.39
CA ALA A 71 24.40 -6.94 -1.58
C ALA A 71 25.03 -6.33 -0.31
N GLU A 72 24.29 -5.48 0.40
CA GLU A 72 24.68 -4.93 1.70
C GLU A 72 24.86 -6.06 2.73
N GLN A 73 23.87 -6.96 2.84
CA GLN A 73 23.92 -8.11 3.75
C GLN A 73 25.08 -9.08 3.40
N ASP A 74 25.29 -9.39 2.12
CA ASP A 74 26.40 -10.23 1.66
C ASP A 74 27.77 -9.59 2.02
N THR A 75 27.84 -8.26 2.08
CA THR A 75 29.04 -7.52 2.50
C THR A 75 29.24 -7.59 4.01
N GLU A 76 28.18 -7.39 4.80
CA GLU A 76 28.21 -7.53 6.26
C GLU A 76 28.62 -8.96 6.69
N ALA A 77 28.07 -9.97 6.02
CA ALA A 77 28.41 -11.37 6.24
C ALA A 77 29.92 -11.63 6.07
N LYS A 78 30.52 -11.10 4.99
CA LYS A 78 31.97 -11.20 4.74
C LYS A 78 32.79 -10.49 5.80
N GLN A 79 32.36 -9.31 6.25
CA GLN A 79 33.06 -8.54 7.29
C GLN A 79 33.03 -9.23 8.66
N LEU A 80 31.91 -9.88 8.98
CA LEU A 80 31.72 -10.59 10.25
C LEU A 80 32.39 -11.98 10.26
N GLY A 81 32.61 -12.58 9.08
CA GLY A 81 33.29 -13.86 8.92
C GLY A 81 32.60 -14.95 9.74
N THR A 82 33.34 -15.57 10.67
CA THR A 82 32.83 -16.69 11.48
C THR A 82 31.73 -16.30 12.48
N LYS A 83 31.50 -15.01 12.72
CA LYS A 83 30.39 -14.54 13.54
C LYS A 83 29.06 -14.49 12.80
N TRP A 84 29.08 -14.63 11.47
CA TRP A 84 27.87 -14.68 10.66
C TRP A 84 27.26 -16.07 10.70
N GLU A 85 26.01 -16.15 11.13
CA GLU A 85 25.16 -17.33 11.04
C GLU A 85 24.49 -17.35 9.67
N ASP A 86 24.90 -18.31 8.83
CA ASP A 86 24.38 -18.43 7.47
C ASP A 86 22.94 -18.93 7.45
N HIS A 87 22.00 -17.99 7.43
CA HIS A 87 20.59 -18.23 7.23
C HIS A 87 20.11 -17.51 5.97
N ASP A 88 19.25 -18.19 5.21
CA ASP A 88 18.60 -17.66 4.00
C ASP A 88 17.54 -16.58 4.31
N ARG A 89 17.49 -16.02 5.52
CA ARG A 89 16.46 -15.06 5.96
C ARG A 89 16.69 -13.69 5.31
N LEU A 90 15.61 -13.10 4.81
CA LEU A 90 15.63 -11.73 4.30
C LEU A 90 15.91 -10.73 5.44
N PHE A 91 15.19 -10.83 6.54
CA PHE A 91 15.41 -9.98 7.72
C PHE A 91 16.17 -10.74 8.81
N THR A 92 17.43 -10.36 9.01
CA THR A 92 18.32 -10.96 10.01
C THR A 92 18.66 -9.96 11.12
N LYS A 93 19.23 -10.49 12.21
CA LYS A 93 20.01 -9.69 13.16
C LYS A 93 21.35 -9.33 12.53
N TRP A 94 22.13 -8.54 13.27
CA TRP A 94 23.49 -8.15 12.90
C TRP A 94 24.42 -9.34 12.59
N ASN A 95 24.14 -10.52 13.15
CA ASN A 95 24.95 -11.72 12.98
C ASN A 95 24.35 -12.75 12.00
N GLY A 96 23.39 -12.39 11.17
CA GLY A 96 22.75 -13.33 10.22
C GLY A 96 21.66 -14.22 10.82
N ALA A 97 21.56 -14.32 12.15
CA ALA A 97 20.50 -15.07 12.81
C ALA A 97 19.09 -14.47 12.50
N PRO A 98 18.01 -15.26 12.53
CA PRO A 98 16.66 -14.76 12.32
C PRO A 98 16.31 -13.60 13.27
N MET A 99 15.73 -12.53 12.72
CA MET A 99 15.30 -11.36 13.50
C MET A 99 14.13 -11.71 14.44
N ASN A 100 14.14 -11.15 15.66
CA ASN A 100 13.03 -11.32 16.59
C ASN A 100 11.78 -10.57 16.08
N PRO A 101 10.57 -11.18 16.14
CA PRO A 101 9.32 -10.53 15.79
C PRO A 101 9.04 -9.16 16.43
N GLN A 102 9.64 -8.90 17.59
CA GLN A 102 9.50 -7.64 18.31
C GLN A 102 10.44 -6.54 17.82
N THR A 103 11.59 -6.89 17.23
CA THR A 103 12.61 -5.93 16.79
C THR A 103 12.07 -4.85 15.85
N PRO A 104 11.27 -5.18 14.80
CA PRO A 104 10.71 -4.14 13.94
C PRO A 104 9.78 -3.17 14.68
N PHE A 105 9.03 -3.66 15.67
CA PHE A 105 8.11 -2.83 16.45
C PHE A 105 8.87 -1.82 17.30
N GLU A 106 9.88 -2.29 18.03
CA GLU A 106 10.72 -1.44 18.89
C GLU A 106 11.49 -0.41 18.07
N TRP A 107 12.04 -0.84 16.93
CA TRP A 107 12.72 0.06 16.00
C TRP A 107 11.80 1.17 15.50
N LEU A 108 10.59 0.82 15.04
CA LEU A 108 9.63 1.81 14.52
C LEU A 108 9.14 2.76 15.62
N LYS A 109 8.86 2.23 16.82
CA LYS A 109 8.46 3.03 17.98
C LYS A 109 9.54 4.06 18.32
N GLY A 110 10.78 3.61 18.49
CA GLY A 110 11.90 4.51 18.78
C GLY A 110 12.16 5.49 17.64
N TYR A 111 11.96 5.09 16.38
CA TYR A 111 12.07 6.00 15.23
C TYR A 111 11.01 7.11 15.30
N CYS A 112 9.73 6.75 15.52
CA CYS A 112 8.64 7.72 15.63
C CYS A 112 8.85 8.71 16.80
N GLU A 113 9.30 8.21 17.96
CA GLU A 113 9.63 9.04 19.12
C GLU A 113 10.74 10.05 18.80
N ARG A 114 11.80 9.64 18.08
CA ARG A 114 12.90 10.54 17.69
C ARG A 114 12.48 11.66 16.75
N ILE A 115 11.55 11.40 15.83
CA ILE A 115 11.10 12.39 14.85
C ILE A 115 9.84 13.14 15.29
N GLY A 116 9.33 12.88 16.49
CA GLY A 116 8.18 13.57 17.07
C GLY A 116 6.83 13.26 16.40
N VAL A 117 6.69 12.08 15.77
CA VAL A 117 5.41 11.68 15.14
C VAL A 117 4.68 10.62 15.97
N PRO A 118 3.33 10.59 15.95
CA PRO A 118 2.57 9.57 16.65
C PRO A 118 2.94 8.16 16.15
N PHE A 119 3.29 7.28 17.07
CA PHE A 119 3.56 5.89 16.73
C PHE A 119 2.31 5.21 16.19
N LYS A 120 2.44 4.62 15.00
CA LYS A 120 1.48 3.67 14.42
C LYS A 120 2.20 2.34 14.28
N ASN A 121 1.54 1.27 14.69
CA ASN A 121 2.16 -0.06 14.69
C ASN A 121 2.45 -0.54 13.26
N ILE A 122 3.27 -1.59 13.12
CA ILE A 122 3.56 -2.16 11.78
C ILE A 122 2.30 -2.67 11.08
N HIS A 123 1.30 -3.10 11.84
CA HIS A 123 0.02 -3.52 11.28
C HIS A 123 -0.71 -2.35 10.60
N SER A 124 -0.50 -1.11 11.03
CA SER A 124 -1.00 0.10 10.37
C SER A 124 -0.43 0.28 8.97
N LEU A 125 0.81 -0.16 8.69
CA LEU A 125 1.36 -0.13 7.32
C LEU A 125 0.61 -1.10 6.40
N ARG A 126 0.15 -2.23 6.94
CA ARG A 126 -0.70 -3.17 6.22
C ARG A 126 -2.12 -2.62 6.03
N HIS A 127 -2.64 -1.87 6.99
CA HIS A 127 -3.89 -1.13 6.78
C HIS A 127 -3.74 -0.07 5.68
N LEU A 128 -2.63 0.67 5.68
CA LEU A 128 -2.31 1.64 4.64
C LEU A 128 -2.30 1.00 3.24
N HIS A 129 -1.68 -0.17 3.08
CA HIS A 129 -1.72 -0.92 1.82
C HIS A 129 -3.14 -1.15 1.31
N ALA A 130 -4.01 -1.71 2.17
CA ALA A 130 -5.41 -1.95 1.79
C ALA A 130 -6.16 -0.66 1.50
N SER A 131 -5.96 0.38 2.32
CA SER A 131 -6.55 1.69 2.13
C SER A 131 -6.17 2.30 0.78
N LEU A 132 -4.90 2.18 0.36
CA LEU A 132 -4.44 2.64 -0.94
C LEU A 132 -5.10 1.87 -2.09
N LEU A 133 -5.16 0.53 -2.01
CA LEU A 133 -5.84 -0.26 -3.05
C LEU A 133 -7.33 0.12 -3.19
N ILE A 134 -8.02 0.32 -2.06
CA ILE A 134 -9.43 0.73 -2.06
C ILE A 134 -9.58 2.14 -2.62
N PHE A 135 -8.65 3.04 -2.27
CA PHE A 135 -8.65 4.41 -2.78
C PHE A 135 -8.48 4.45 -4.29
N GLU A 136 -7.62 3.60 -4.86
CA GLU A 136 -7.44 3.41 -6.31
C GLU A 136 -8.59 2.65 -6.99
N GLY A 137 -9.64 2.27 -6.25
CA GLY A 137 -10.85 1.64 -6.80
C GLY A 137 -10.75 0.13 -7.02
N VAL A 138 -9.75 -0.54 -6.44
CA VAL A 138 -9.64 -2.00 -6.51
C VAL A 138 -10.80 -2.67 -5.77
N ASP A 139 -11.38 -3.69 -6.38
CA ASP A 139 -12.56 -4.36 -5.83
C ASP A 139 -12.26 -5.09 -4.51
N VAL A 140 -13.28 -5.21 -3.65
CA VAL A 140 -13.12 -5.78 -2.31
C VAL A 140 -12.66 -7.24 -2.32
N VAL A 141 -12.98 -8.02 -3.36
CA VAL A 141 -12.57 -9.42 -3.48
C VAL A 141 -11.08 -9.49 -3.79
N ALA A 142 -10.59 -8.67 -4.74
CA ALA A 142 -9.17 -8.56 -5.04
C ALA A 142 -8.37 -8.05 -3.83
N VAL A 143 -8.82 -6.98 -3.17
CA VAL A 143 -8.16 -6.46 -1.95
C VAL A 143 -8.13 -7.53 -0.85
N SER A 144 -9.23 -8.27 -0.65
CA SER A 144 -9.30 -9.34 0.33
C SER A 144 -8.34 -10.50 0.02
N SER A 145 -8.28 -10.90 -1.25
CA SER A 145 -7.37 -11.92 -1.75
C SER A 145 -5.91 -11.51 -1.55
N ASP A 146 -5.55 -10.28 -1.92
CA ASP A 146 -4.18 -9.75 -1.79
C ASP A 146 -3.75 -9.64 -0.33
N MET A 147 -4.66 -9.20 0.54
CA MET A 147 -4.47 -9.20 1.99
C MET A 147 -4.38 -10.63 2.56
N GLY A 148 -4.85 -11.66 1.85
CA GLY A 148 -4.89 -13.03 2.35
C GLY A 148 -5.87 -13.20 3.51
N HIS A 149 -7.03 -12.57 3.42
CA HIS A 149 -8.17 -12.84 4.30
C HIS A 149 -8.93 -14.07 3.77
N SER A 150 -9.28 -15.00 4.67
CA SER A 150 -10.01 -16.21 4.29
C SER A 150 -11.45 -15.91 3.87
N VAL A 151 -12.00 -14.81 4.39
CA VAL A 151 -13.38 -14.33 4.21
C VAL A 151 -13.35 -12.88 3.75
N VAL A 152 -14.01 -12.59 2.62
CA VAL A 152 -14.09 -11.23 2.04
C VAL A 152 -14.72 -10.23 3.00
N GLY A 153 -15.73 -10.67 3.76
CA GLY A 153 -16.40 -9.85 4.77
C GLY A 153 -15.46 -9.24 5.81
N THR A 154 -14.31 -9.86 6.11
CA THR A 154 -13.31 -9.24 6.99
C THR A 154 -12.76 -7.93 6.41
N THR A 155 -12.43 -7.91 5.12
CA THR A 155 -11.98 -6.69 4.43
C THR A 155 -13.11 -5.67 4.34
N LEU A 156 -14.30 -6.12 3.92
CA LEU A 156 -15.45 -5.23 3.77
C LEU A 156 -15.83 -4.54 5.09
N ASN A 157 -15.85 -5.28 6.19
CA ASN A 157 -16.20 -4.73 7.51
C ASN A 157 -15.14 -3.75 8.04
N LEU A 158 -13.86 -4.04 7.81
CA LEU A 158 -12.76 -3.18 8.28
C LEU A 158 -12.67 -1.86 7.51
N TYR A 159 -13.04 -1.84 6.23
CA TYR A 159 -12.89 -0.68 5.35
C TYR A 159 -14.21 -0.20 4.75
N SER A 160 -15.33 -0.47 5.41
CA SER A 160 -16.69 -0.19 4.92
C SER A 160 -16.87 1.28 4.50
N HIS A 161 -16.42 2.21 5.33
CA HIS A 161 -16.47 3.65 5.05
C HIS A 161 -15.68 4.03 3.79
N MET A 162 -14.50 3.45 3.60
CA MET A 162 -13.69 3.71 2.41
C MET A 162 -14.36 3.18 1.14
N PHE A 163 -15.00 2.01 1.21
CA PHE A 163 -15.76 1.49 0.08
C PHE A 163 -17.01 2.33 -0.22
N GLN A 164 -17.65 2.92 0.78
CA GLN A 164 -18.77 3.85 0.60
C GLN A 164 -18.32 5.14 -0.12
N GLU A 165 -17.21 5.72 0.32
CA GLU A 165 -16.60 6.89 -0.33
C GLU A 165 -16.16 6.57 -1.77
N ALA A 166 -15.53 5.41 -1.99
CA ALA A 166 -15.16 4.95 -3.32
C ALA A 166 -16.39 4.78 -4.22
N LYS A 167 -17.50 4.25 -3.68
CA LYS A 167 -18.75 4.07 -4.42
C LYS A 167 -19.40 5.40 -4.84
N ALA A 168 -19.24 6.47 -4.05
CA ALA A 168 -19.75 7.80 -4.44
C ALA A 168 -19.09 8.30 -5.75
N ARG A 169 -17.84 7.90 -6.02
CA ARG A 169 -17.14 8.21 -7.28
C ARG A 169 -17.64 7.39 -8.47
N ASN A 170 -18.42 6.33 -8.24
CA ASN A 170 -18.94 5.48 -9.32
C ASN A 170 -20.13 6.10 -10.06
N CYS A 171 -20.75 7.17 -9.55
CA CYS A 171 -21.83 7.87 -10.26
C CYS A 171 -21.38 8.31 -11.66
N ASP A 172 -20.13 8.72 -11.79
CA ASP A 172 -19.56 9.17 -13.06
C ASP A 172 -19.08 7.99 -13.94
N ALA A 173 -18.96 6.79 -13.38
CA ALA A 173 -18.38 5.65 -14.09
C ALA A 173 -19.21 5.21 -15.31
N ILE A 174 -20.54 5.15 -15.16
CA ILE A 174 -21.45 4.82 -16.27
C ILE A 174 -21.49 5.97 -17.29
N SER A 175 -21.49 7.22 -16.83
CA SER A 175 -21.47 8.40 -17.70
C SER A 175 -20.19 8.44 -18.57
N ASN A 176 -19.04 8.17 -17.95
CA ASN A 176 -17.75 8.11 -18.63
C ASN A 176 -17.64 6.91 -19.58
N ALA A 177 -18.22 5.75 -19.21
CA ALA A 177 -18.12 4.53 -20.01
C ALA A 177 -19.11 4.50 -21.19
N LEU A 178 -20.28 5.12 -21.04
CA LEU A 178 -21.33 5.08 -22.05
C LEU A 178 -21.46 6.36 -22.87
N SER A 179 -20.63 7.38 -22.63
CA SER A 179 -20.59 8.70 -23.29
C SER A 179 -21.76 8.92 -24.24
N PHE A 180 -22.95 9.16 -23.68
CA PHE A 180 -24.08 9.53 -24.50
C PHE A 180 -23.83 10.98 -24.92
N THR A 181 -23.40 11.18 -26.17
CA THR A 181 -23.51 12.48 -26.84
C THR A 181 -24.99 12.76 -27.01
N ASN A 182 -25.60 13.32 -25.96
CA ASN A 182 -26.83 14.07 -26.14
C ASN A 182 -26.40 15.41 -26.75
N ASP A 183 -26.39 15.47 -28.08
CA ASP A 183 -26.54 16.73 -28.81
C ASP A 183 -27.93 17.28 -28.49
N ILE A 184 -28.12 17.76 -27.26
CA ILE A 184 -29.20 18.69 -26.98
C ILE A 184 -28.62 20.02 -27.44
N GLY A 185 -28.87 20.34 -28.71
CA GLY A 185 -28.63 21.67 -29.26
C GLY A 185 -29.34 22.68 -28.38
N THR A 186 -28.58 23.40 -27.57
CA THR A 186 -29.02 24.63 -26.96
C THR A 186 -29.02 25.67 -28.08
N GLU A 187 -30.13 25.76 -28.81
CA GLU A 187 -30.48 27.00 -29.50
C GLU A 187 -30.75 28.03 -28.40
N GLU A 188 -29.71 28.75 -27.97
CA GLU A 188 -29.91 30.00 -27.24
C GLU A 188 -30.44 31.04 -28.24
N GLU A 189 -31.72 31.40 -28.08
CA GLU A 189 -32.32 32.56 -28.74
C GLU A 189 -31.49 33.81 -28.42
N SER A 190 -30.96 34.44 -29.47
CA SER A 190 -30.40 35.79 -29.44
C SER A 190 -31.50 36.79 -29.05
N PRO A 191 -31.29 37.68 -28.07
CA PRO A 191 -32.17 38.82 -27.89
C PRO A 191 -31.91 39.81 -29.03
N ALA A 192 -33.00 40.25 -29.65
CA ALA A 192 -33.03 41.22 -30.73
C ALA A 192 -32.35 42.55 -30.34
N GLU A 193 -31.60 43.09 -31.29
CA GLU A 193 -31.12 44.47 -31.32
C GLU A 193 -32.31 45.44 -31.27
N ASP A 194 -32.29 46.39 -30.33
CA ASP A 194 -33.04 47.64 -30.44
C ASP A 194 -32.04 48.79 -30.29
N ASP A 195 -31.67 49.34 -31.44
CA ASP A 195 -30.94 50.60 -31.58
C ASP A 195 -31.87 51.76 -31.20
N THR A 196 -31.45 52.60 -30.25
CA THR A 196 -31.70 54.04 -30.37
C THR A 196 -30.60 54.84 -29.66
N GLU A 197 -29.80 55.49 -30.50
CA GLU A 197 -28.79 56.50 -30.19
C GLU A 197 -29.36 57.81 -29.60
N ALA A 198 -28.42 58.58 -29.03
CA ALA A 198 -28.42 60.05 -28.90
C ALA A 198 -29.23 60.63 -27.72
N GLU A 199 -28.80 61.64 -26.96
CA GLU A 199 -27.67 62.56 -27.05
C GLU A 199 -27.61 63.39 -25.74
N THR A 200 -26.40 63.59 -25.22
CA THR A 200 -25.81 64.81 -24.63
C THR A 200 -26.47 65.71 -23.55
N GLU A 201 -25.62 65.99 -22.55
CA GLU A 201 -25.24 67.30 -21.96
C GLU A 201 -25.94 67.95 -20.74
N GLN A 202 -25.08 68.19 -19.74
CA GLN A 202 -24.85 69.42 -18.96
C GLN A 202 -25.69 69.77 -17.70
N GLN A 203 -24.98 69.67 -16.58
CA GLN A 203 -24.72 70.69 -15.53
C GLN A 203 -25.81 71.14 -14.53
N ALA A 204 -25.30 71.32 -13.29
CA ALA A 204 -25.82 72.09 -12.14
C ALA A 204 -26.96 71.42 -11.33
N LEU A 205 -27.00 71.40 -10.00
CA LEU A 205 -26.48 72.33 -8.99
C LEU A 205 -26.47 71.64 -7.60
N ALA A 206 -25.65 72.18 -6.69
CA ALA A 206 -25.46 71.87 -5.28
C ALA A 206 -26.68 71.49 -4.42
N LEU A 207 -26.49 70.49 -3.54
CA LEU A 207 -26.53 70.60 -2.07
C LEU A 207 -25.92 69.35 -1.41
#